data_AF-A0A7H8N942-F1
#
_entry.id   AF-A0A7H8N942-F1
#
_cell.length_a   1.000
_cell.length_b   1.000
_cell.length_c   1.000
_cell.angle_alpha   90.00
_cell.angle_beta   90.00
_cell.angle_gamma   90.00
#
_symmetry.space_group_name_H-M   'P 1'
#
loop_
_entity.id
_entity.type
_entity.pdbx_description
1 polymer ?
#
loop_
_entity_poly.entity_id
_entity_poly.type
_entity_poly.pdbx_seq_one_letter_code
_entity_poly.pdbx_strand_id
1 'polypeptide(L)'
;MPKTVDHAERRAQITAALVRVVARTGLHTVTLRAVAAEAGVSLRLVQYYFETKANLVHATLRTLEQQSQRRWADRLAGLPRPVTARAFTEAFCAEALPTDEASRAFHLIWTSYAVLAMTDPELAARPFVAGPNHLEAQLSDALAAARAAGELPPTADPAIEAARLLALSHGLGTSVLVGQRPPEAALAVLRHHLTELFDQRGAGRGATA
;
A
#
# COMPACT_ATOMS: atom_id res chain seq x y z
N MET A 1 -40.60 -5.21 -12.78
CA MET A 1 -39.60 -6.12 -12.19
C MET A 1 -38.69 -5.28 -11.28
N PRO A 2 -38.50 -5.61 -10.00
CA PRO A 2 -37.64 -4.81 -9.14
C PRO A 2 -36.20 -4.93 -9.67
N LYS A 3 -35.53 -3.79 -9.89
CA LYS A 3 -34.12 -3.75 -10.27
C LYS A 3 -33.33 -4.42 -9.14
N THR A 4 -32.80 -5.60 -9.38
CA THR A 4 -31.86 -6.26 -8.45
C THR A 4 -30.70 -5.31 -8.27
N VAL A 5 -30.66 -4.64 -7.12
CA VAL A 5 -29.58 -3.70 -6.81
C VAL A 5 -28.33 -4.54 -6.63
N ASP A 6 -27.32 -4.31 -7.46
CA ASP A 6 -26.00 -4.92 -7.23
C ASP A 6 -25.39 -4.29 -5.97
N HIS A 7 -25.44 -5.06 -4.87
CA HIS A 7 -24.88 -4.64 -3.59
C HIS A 7 -23.39 -4.34 -3.69
N ALA A 8 -22.64 -5.06 -4.53
CA ALA A 8 -21.21 -4.81 -4.72
C ALA A 8 -20.99 -3.47 -5.45
N GLU A 9 -21.78 -3.19 -6.49
CA GLU A 9 -21.77 -1.90 -7.20
C GLU A 9 -22.06 -0.75 -6.23
N ARG A 10 -23.08 -0.87 -5.37
CA ARG A 10 -23.42 0.19 -4.40
C ARG A 10 -22.32 0.40 -3.37
N ARG A 11 -21.73 -0.68 -2.85
CA ARG A 11 -20.60 -0.56 -1.92
C ARG A 11 -19.42 0.13 -2.59
N ALA A 12 -19.09 -0.24 -3.84
CA ALA A 12 -18.02 0.38 -4.61
C ALA A 12 -18.29 1.88 -4.89
N GLN A 13 -19.53 2.25 -5.22
CA GLN A 13 -19.91 3.65 -5.39
C GLN A 13 -19.66 4.47 -4.12
N ILE A 14 -20.05 3.94 -2.96
CA ILE A 14 -19.91 4.64 -1.67
C ILE A 14 -18.43 4.72 -1.24
N THR A 15 -17.63 3.67 -1.43
CA THR A 15 -16.19 3.72 -1.12
C THR A 15 -15.45 4.66 -2.07
N ALA A 16 -15.81 4.69 -3.36
CA ALA A 16 -15.26 5.65 -4.32
C ALA A 16 -15.61 7.11 -3.94
N ALA A 17 -16.81 7.35 -3.42
CA ALA A 17 -17.19 8.66 -2.89
C ALA A 17 -16.36 9.03 -1.66
N LEU A 18 -16.11 8.10 -0.74
CA LEU A 18 -15.20 8.34 0.39
C LEU A 18 -13.82 8.81 -0.10
N VAL A 19 -13.23 8.10 -1.07
CA VAL A 19 -11.93 8.44 -1.66
C VAL A 19 -11.90 9.89 -2.16
N ARG A 20 -12.93 10.31 -2.91
CA ARG A 20 -13.03 11.70 -3.41
C ARG A 20 -13.18 12.73 -2.30
N VAL A 21 -13.97 12.46 -1.26
CA VAL A 21 -14.09 13.38 -0.12
C VAL A 21 -12.76 13.49 0.62
N VAL A 22 -12.10 12.36 0.92
CA VAL A 22 -10.81 12.35 1.62
C VAL A 22 -9.74 13.10 0.83
N ALA A 23 -9.68 12.91 -0.49
CA ALA A 23 -8.73 13.60 -1.35
C ALA A 23 -8.87 15.13 -1.30
N ARG A 24 -10.09 15.66 -1.08
CA ARG A 24 -10.33 17.10 -0.97
C ARG A 24 -10.14 17.67 0.43
N THR A 25 -10.61 16.97 1.46
CA THR A 25 -10.77 17.57 2.81
C THR A 25 -10.00 16.83 3.91
N GLY A 26 -9.30 15.75 3.58
CA GLY A 26 -8.63 14.87 4.54
C GLY A 26 -9.60 13.99 5.33
N LEU A 27 -9.11 12.88 5.88
CA LEU A 27 -9.97 11.89 6.54
C LEU A 27 -10.62 12.41 7.84
N HIS A 28 -9.96 13.34 8.54
CA HIS A 28 -10.43 13.88 9.81
C HIS A 28 -11.77 14.62 9.68
N THR A 29 -12.03 15.31 8.56
CA THR A 29 -13.27 16.06 8.31
C THR A 29 -14.41 15.21 7.74
N VAL A 30 -14.13 13.99 7.29
CA VAL A 30 -15.13 13.14 6.63
C VAL A 30 -16.27 12.78 7.59
N THR A 31 -17.50 12.89 7.09
CA THR A 31 -18.72 12.37 7.73
C THR A 31 -19.48 11.44 6.79
N LEU A 32 -20.29 10.52 7.33
CA LEU A 32 -21.16 9.66 6.50
C LEU A 32 -22.12 10.48 5.63
N ARG A 33 -22.55 11.65 6.12
CA ARG A 33 -23.42 12.57 5.37
C ARG A 33 -22.70 13.18 4.16
N ALA A 34 -21.46 13.63 4.34
CA ALA A 34 -20.64 14.15 3.25
C ALA A 34 -20.41 13.07 2.17
N VAL A 35 -20.13 11.83 2.59
CA VAL A 35 -19.97 10.71 1.64
C VAL A 35 -21.28 10.38 0.92
N ALA A 36 -22.42 10.38 1.63
CA ALA A 36 -23.72 10.15 1.01
C ALA A 36 -24.03 11.20 -0.08
N ALA A 37 -23.76 12.47 0.21
CA ALA A 37 -23.91 13.56 -0.76
C ALA A 37 -22.99 13.37 -1.97
N GLU A 38 -21.71 13.06 -1.74
CA GLU A 38 -20.73 12.79 -2.80
C GLU A 38 -21.08 11.55 -3.66
N ALA A 39 -21.70 10.55 -3.05
CA ALA A 39 -22.15 9.35 -3.74
C ALA A 39 -23.49 9.54 -4.47
N GLY A 40 -24.23 10.61 -4.19
CA GLY A 40 -25.59 10.79 -4.70
C GLY A 40 -26.59 9.78 -4.12
N VAL A 41 -26.40 9.37 -2.86
CA VAL A 41 -27.28 8.41 -2.16
C VAL A 41 -27.76 8.96 -0.81
N SER A 42 -28.75 8.30 -0.20
CA SER A 42 -29.23 8.71 1.13
C SER A 42 -28.25 8.31 2.23
N LEU A 43 -28.21 9.10 3.32
CA LEU A 43 -27.44 8.74 4.52
C LEU A 43 -27.85 7.37 5.08
N ARG A 44 -29.16 7.07 5.04
CA ARG A 44 -29.71 5.77 5.48
C ARG A 44 -29.12 4.60 4.68
N LEU A 45 -28.88 4.79 3.38
CA LEU A 45 -28.25 3.74 2.55
C LEU A 45 -26.79 3.52 2.92
N VAL A 46 -26.04 4.59 3.20
CA VAL A 46 -24.65 4.47 3.67
C VAL A 46 -24.60 3.76 5.02
N GLN A 47 -25.48 4.13 5.96
CA GLN A 47 -25.61 3.47 7.26
C GLN A 47 -26.03 2.01 7.13
N TYR A 48 -26.90 1.66 6.18
CA TYR A 48 -27.27 0.28 5.91
C TYR A 48 -26.07 -0.59 5.49
N TYR A 49 -25.16 -0.07 4.66
CA TYR A 49 -24.01 -0.85 4.18
C TYR A 49 -22.79 -0.86 5.10
N PHE A 50 -22.59 0.20 5.88
CA PHE A 50 -21.36 0.40 6.63
C PHE A 50 -21.59 0.68 8.10
N GLU A 51 -22.77 1.12 8.53
CA GLU A 51 -23.11 1.46 9.93
C GLU A 51 -22.33 2.66 10.49
N THR A 52 -20.99 2.59 10.52
CA THR A 52 -20.07 3.57 11.11
C THR A 52 -19.08 4.13 10.09
N LYS A 53 -18.50 5.31 10.40
CA LYS A 53 -17.37 5.87 9.63
C LYS A 53 -16.18 4.91 9.60
N ALA A 54 -15.86 4.28 10.74
CA ALA A 54 -14.78 3.32 10.86
C ALA A 54 -14.91 2.14 9.88
N ASN A 55 -16.10 1.54 9.81
CA ASN A 55 -16.41 0.45 8.89
C ASN A 55 -16.30 0.87 7.42
N LEU A 56 -16.78 2.07 7.08
CA LEU A 56 -16.67 2.62 5.73
C LEU A 56 -15.20 2.86 5.34
N VAL A 57 -14.40 3.43 6.23
CA VAL A 57 -12.97 3.67 5.98
C VAL A 57 -12.21 2.35 5.83
N HIS A 58 -12.42 1.41 6.74
CA HIS A 58 -11.80 0.08 6.66
C HIS A 58 -12.17 -0.66 5.36
N ALA A 59 -13.44 -0.63 4.95
CA ALA A 59 -13.88 -1.23 3.69
C ALA A 59 -13.25 -0.54 2.47
N THR A 60 -13.06 0.78 2.53
CA THR A 60 -12.40 1.53 1.45
C THR A 60 -10.92 1.20 1.38
N LEU A 61 -10.22 1.10 2.51
CA LEU A 61 -8.81 0.69 2.57
C LEU A 61 -8.61 -0.69 1.95
N ARG A 62 -9.44 -1.67 2.31
CA ARG A 62 -9.40 -3.01 1.70
C ARG A 62 -9.59 -2.96 0.18
N THR A 63 -10.46 -2.08 -0.31
CA THR A 63 -10.69 -1.92 -1.75
C THR A 63 -9.46 -1.36 -2.45
N LEU A 64 -8.84 -0.33 -1.87
CA LEU A 64 -7.64 0.30 -2.43
C LEU A 64 -6.42 -0.61 -2.35
N GLU A 65 -6.29 -1.39 -1.27
CA GLU A 65 -5.28 -2.42 -1.12
C GLU A 65 -5.40 -3.49 -2.22
N GLN A 66 -6.60 -4.00 -2.47
CA GLN A 66 -6.84 -4.95 -3.57
C GLN A 66 -6.50 -4.36 -4.94
N GLN A 67 -6.78 -3.08 -5.15
CA GLN A 67 -6.38 -2.39 -6.40
C GLN A 67 -4.86 -2.28 -6.51
N SER A 68 -4.16 -1.97 -5.41
CA SER A 68 -2.70 -1.91 -5.36
C SER A 68 -2.06 -3.29 -5.63
N GLN A 69 -2.58 -4.34 -5.00
CA GLN A 69 -2.16 -5.72 -5.23
C GLN A 69 -2.37 -6.15 -6.70
N ARG A 70 -3.50 -5.77 -7.32
CA ARG A 70 -3.75 -6.02 -8.75
C ARG A 70 -2.73 -5.32 -9.63
N ARG A 71 -2.49 -4.02 -9.42
CA ARG A 71 -1.47 -3.28 -10.18
C ARG A 71 -0.08 -3.88 -10.04
N TRP A 72 0.27 -4.34 -8.83
CA TRP A 72 1.54 -5.05 -8.63
C TRP A 72 1.57 -6.37 -9.40
N ALA A 73 0.52 -7.19 -9.31
CA ALA A 73 0.40 -8.44 -10.06
C ALA A 73 0.47 -8.22 -11.59
N ASP A 74 -0.18 -7.18 -12.11
CA ASP A 74 -0.14 -6.82 -13.53
C ASP A 74 1.27 -6.43 -13.97
N ARG A 75 2.01 -5.66 -13.15
CA ARG A 75 3.43 -5.36 -13.40
C ARG A 75 4.26 -6.64 -13.44
N LEU A 76 4.06 -7.56 -12.50
CA LEU A 76 4.76 -8.84 -12.46
C LEU A 76 4.43 -9.73 -13.66
N ALA A 77 3.19 -9.70 -14.15
CA ALA A 77 2.76 -10.47 -15.32
C ALA A 77 3.44 -10.00 -16.61
N GLY A 78 3.83 -8.73 -16.68
CA GLY A 78 4.57 -8.16 -17.81
C GLY A 78 6.08 -8.46 -17.83
N LEU A 79 6.62 -9.11 -16.80
CA LEU A 79 8.06 -9.39 -16.70
C LEU A 79 8.45 -10.74 -17.33
N PRO A 80 9.71 -10.90 -17.79
CA PRO A 80 10.24 -12.19 -18.21
C PRO A 80 10.14 -13.25 -17.10
N ARG A 81 9.95 -14.51 -17.49
CA ARG A 81 9.89 -15.65 -16.56
C ARG A 81 11.20 -16.46 -16.58
N PRO A 82 11.68 -16.95 -15.42
CA PRO A 82 11.14 -16.72 -14.08
C PRO A 82 11.36 -15.28 -13.59
N VAL A 83 10.43 -14.76 -12.78
CA VAL A 83 10.60 -13.42 -12.17
C VAL A 83 11.66 -13.53 -11.08
N THR A 84 12.72 -12.71 -11.17
CA THR A 84 13.78 -12.67 -10.16
C THR A 84 13.30 -11.93 -8.90
N ALA A 85 13.92 -12.19 -7.75
CA ALA A 85 13.60 -11.48 -6.52
C ALA A 85 13.86 -9.97 -6.64
N ARG A 86 14.90 -9.57 -7.39
CA ARG A 86 15.16 -8.16 -7.70
C ARG A 86 14.00 -7.55 -8.49
N ALA A 87 13.56 -8.19 -9.57
CA ALA A 87 12.47 -7.65 -10.38
C ALA A 87 11.13 -7.64 -9.61
N PHE A 88 10.90 -8.62 -8.74
CA PHE A 88 9.75 -8.67 -7.84
C PHE A 88 9.72 -7.48 -6.86
N THR A 89 10.85 -7.20 -6.20
CA THR A 89 11.00 -6.09 -5.24
C THR A 89 11.00 -4.72 -5.92
N GLU A 90 11.55 -4.60 -7.13
CA GLU A 90 11.45 -3.39 -7.95
C GLU A 90 10.00 -3.09 -8.36
N ALA A 91 9.25 -4.11 -8.77
CA ALA A 91 7.83 -3.97 -9.10
C ALA A 91 7.00 -3.54 -7.88
N PHE A 92 7.35 -4.04 -6.68
CA PHE A 92 6.76 -3.56 -5.42
C PHE A 92 7.10 -2.08 -5.20
N CYS A 93 8.36 -1.67 -5.30
CA CYS A 93 8.77 -0.27 -5.09
C CYS A 93 8.09 0.70 -6.04
N ALA A 94 7.81 0.29 -7.29
CA ALA A 94 7.07 1.08 -8.26
C ALA A 94 5.58 1.23 -7.91
N GLU A 95 4.99 0.28 -7.18
CA GLU A 95 3.61 0.37 -6.67
C GLU A 95 3.53 1.13 -5.34
N ALA A 96 4.55 0.99 -4.50
CA ALA A 96 4.53 1.39 -3.10
C ALA A 96 4.61 2.91 -2.87
N LEU A 97 4.69 3.73 -3.93
CA LEU A 97 4.81 5.18 -3.84
C LEU A 97 3.58 5.91 -4.41
N PRO A 98 3.18 7.04 -3.79
CA PRO A 98 2.03 7.82 -4.22
C PRO A 98 2.35 8.67 -5.45
N THR A 99 2.27 8.03 -6.63
CA THR A 99 2.67 8.57 -7.94
C THR A 99 1.48 9.02 -8.79
N ASP A 100 0.27 8.62 -8.43
CA ASP A 100 -0.99 8.97 -9.10
C ASP A 100 -2.10 9.30 -8.08
N GLU A 101 -3.26 9.75 -8.55
CA GLU A 101 -4.37 10.13 -7.66
C GLU A 101 -4.84 8.98 -6.76
N ALA A 102 -4.91 7.76 -7.29
CA ALA A 102 -5.42 6.60 -6.56
C ALA A 102 -4.45 6.16 -5.45
N SER A 103 -3.15 6.05 -5.77
CA SER A 103 -2.08 5.72 -4.83
C SER A 103 -1.88 6.82 -3.78
N ARG A 104 -2.03 8.10 -4.16
CA ARG A 104 -2.06 9.22 -3.21
C ARG A 104 -3.21 9.11 -2.23
N ALA A 105 -4.43 8.82 -2.71
CA ALA A 105 -5.58 8.66 -1.84
C ALA A 105 -5.44 7.45 -0.91
N PHE A 106 -4.89 6.34 -1.42
CA PHE A 106 -4.58 5.17 -0.60
C PHE A 106 -3.65 5.51 0.56
N HIS A 107 -2.50 6.15 0.27
CA HIS A 107 -1.56 6.58 1.30
C HIS A 107 -2.20 7.55 2.30
N LEU A 108 -2.97 8.53 1.82
CA LEU A 108 -3.62 9.51 2.69
C LEU A 108 -4.62 8.86 3.65
N ILE A 109 -5.47 7.96 3.15
CA ILE A 109 -6.46 7.23 3.97
C ILE A 109 -5.73 6.28 4.93
N TRP A 110 -4.72 5.56 4.45
CA TRP A 110 -3.92 4.63 5.25
C TRP A 110 -3.25 5.35 6.42
N THR A 111 -2.45 6.39 6.16
CA THR A 111 -1.74 7.16 7.19
C THR A 111 -2.73 7.79 8.17
N SER A 112 -3.83 8.35 7.69
CA SER A 112 -4.84 8.95 8.56
C SER A 112 -5.52 7.91 9.45
N TYR A 113 -5.81 6.72 8.92
CA TYR A 113 -6.39 5.63 9.70
C TYR A 113 -5.38 5.07 10.72
N ALA A 114 -4.11 4.90 10.33
CA ALA A 114 -3.04 4.47 11.22
C ALA A 114 -2.91 5.40 12.44
N VAL A 115 -2.92 6.72 12.22
CA VAL A 115 -2.89 7.71 13.31
C VAL A 115 -4.08 7.56 14.25
N LEU A 116 -5.30 7.35 13.72
CA LEU A 116 -6.47 7.14 14.56
C LEU A 116 -6.37 5.84 15.37
N ALA A 117 -5.95 4.75 14.72
CA ALA A 117 -5.80 3.44 15.35
C ALA A 117 -4.74 3.43 16.47
N MET A 118 -3.77 4.33 16.47
CA MET A 118 -2.81 4.47 17.58
C MET A 118 -3.46 4.92 18.89
N THR A 119 -4.62 5.57 18.83
CA THR A 119 -5.30 6.17 20.00
C THR A 119 -6.69 5.59 20.26
N ASP A 120 -7.18 4.71 19.37
CA ASP A 120 -8.51 4.11 19.43
C ASP A 120 -8.41 2.58 19.45
N PRO A 121 -8.67 1.92 20.60
CA PRO A 121 -8.59 0.47 20.72
C PRO A 121 -9.53 -0.30 19.80
N GLU A 122 -10.70 0.24 19.46
CA GLU A 122 -11.64 -0.43 18.55
C GLU A 122 -11.09 -0.45 17.12
N LEU A 123 -10.47 0.66 16.69
CA LEU A 123 -9.81 0.74 15.39
C LEU A 123 -8.54 -0.11 15.33
N ALA A 124 -7.79 -0.17 16.43
CA ALA A 124 -6.58 -1.00 16.57
C ALA A 124 -6.88 -2.50 16.49
N ALA A 125 -8.01 -2.95 17.04
CA ALA A 125 -8.42 -4.36 17.05
C ALA A 125 -8.87 -4.86 15.66
N ARG A 126 -9.11 -3.97 14.69
CA ARG A 126 -9.46 -4.36 13.32
C ARG A 126 -8.23 -4.92 12.60
N PRO A 127 -8.41 -5.79 11.58
CA PRO A 127 -7.31 -6.41 10.83
C PRO A 127 -6.62 -5.43 9.87
N PHE A 128 -6.42 -4.17 10.29
CA PHE A 128 -5.78 -3.12 9.53
C PHE A 128 -4.34 -3.47 9.15
N VAL A 129 -3.59 -4.10 10.06
CA VAL A 129 -2.20 -4.52 9.83
C VAL A 129 -2.06 -5.83 9.06
N ALA A 130 -3.17 -6.55 8.79
CA ALA A 130 -3.10 -7.84 8.09
C ALA A 130 -2.53 -7.70 6.67
N GLY A 131 -2.87 -6.60 5.97
CA GLY A 131 -2.36 -6.29 4.64
C GLY A 131 -0.84 -6.10 4.60
N PRO A 132 -0.29 -5.13 5.37
CA PRO A 132 1.15 -4.96 5.51
C PRO A 132 1.87 -6.24 5.95
N ASN A 133 1.32 -7.00 6.89
CA ASN A 133 1.94 -8.24 7.35
C ASN A 133 2.02 -9.29 6.23
N HIS A 134 0.97 -9.43 5.42
CA HIS A 134 0.97 -10.33 4.27
C HIS A 134 2.01 -9.89 3.23
N LEU A 135 2.11 -8.59 2.97
CA LEU A 135 3.07 -8.02 2.03
C LEU A 135 4.51 -8.18 2.53
N GLU A 136 4.76 -7.99 3.82
CA GLU A 136 6.05 -8.22 4.46
C GLU A 136 6.49 -9.68 4.29
N ALA A 137 5.58 -10.63 4.55
CA ALA A 137 5.84 -12.05 4.36
C ALA A 137 6.20 -12.38 2.90
N GLN A 138 5.44 -11.85 1.93
CA GLN A 138 5.72 -12.06 0.50
C GLN A 138 7.10 -11.51 0.07
N LEU A 139 7.48 -10.34 0.57
CA LEU A 139 8.80 -9.76 0.30
C LEU A 139 9.90 -10.57 0.98
N SER A 140 9.68 -10.99 2.22
CA SER A 140 10.62 -11.83 2.99
C SER A 140 10.89 -13.16 2.28
N ASP A 141 9.84 -13.84 1.80
CA ASP A 141 9.97 -15.10 1.05
C ASP A 141 10.80 -14.92 -0.24
N ALA A 142 10.54 -13.84 -0.98
CA ALA A 142 11.29 -13.53 -2.20
C ALA A 142 12.78 -13.25 -1.91
N LEU A 143 13.07 -12.48 -0.85
CA LEU A 143 14.44 -12.18 -0.42
C LEU A 143 15.14 -13.41 0.17
N ALA A 144 14.42 -14.30 0.84
CA ALA A 144 14.96 -15.55 1.36
C ALA A 144 15.38 -16.49 0.21
N ALA A 145 14.55 -16.60 -0.83
CA ALA A 145 14.91 -17.33 -2.04
C ALA A 145 16.15 -16.75 -2.73
N ALA A 146 16.23 -15.41 -2.82
CA ALA A 146 17.40 -14.72 -3.37
C ALA A 146 18.68 -15.00 -2.56
N ARG A 147 18.60 -14.96 -1.22
CA ARG A 147 19.73 -15.28 -0.33
C ARG A 147 20.17 -16.73 -0.48
N ALA A 148 19.24 -17.67 -0.60
CA ALA A 148 19.56 -19.08 -0.84
C ALA A 148 20.24 -19.31 -2.20
N ALA A 149 19.88 -18.53 -3.22
CA ALA A 149 20.57 -18.49 -4.52
C ALA A 149 21.88 -17.68 -4.49
N GLY A 150 22.28 -17.17 -3.33
CA GLY A 150 23.46 -16.34 -3.10
C GLY A 150 23.36 -14.93 -3.69
N GLU A 151 22.19 -14.50 -4.18
CA GLU A 151 21.94 -13.20 -4.82
C GLU A 151 22.01 -12.03 -3.84
N LEU A 152 21.86 -12.31 -2.54
CA LEU A 152 22.02 -11.36 -1.47
C LEU A 152 23.30 -11.65 -0.65
N PRO A 153 23.85 -10.65 0.04
CA PRO A 153 24.93 -10.85 1.01
C PRO A 153 24.55 -11.91 2.06
N PRO A 154 25.50 -12.75 2.53
CA PRO A 154 25.22 -13.72 3.60
C PRO A 154 24.77 -13.06 4.91
N THR A 155 25.14 -11.80 5.13
CA THR A 155 24.75 -11.02 6.31
C THR A 155 23.36 -10.39 6.20
N ALA A 156 22.74 -10.38 5.02
CA ALA A 156 21.39 -9.86 4.86
C ALA A 156 20.37 -10.81 5.52
N ASP A 157 19.52 -10.28 6.38
CA ASP A 157 18.39 -11.00 6.95
C ASP A 157 17.13 -10.66 6.12
N PRO A 158 16.52 -11.63 5.40
CA PRO A 158 15.35 -11.39 4.56
C PRO A 158 14.17 -10.73 5.26
N ALA A 159 13.91 -11.08 6.53
CA ALA A 159 12.80 -10.53 7.29
C ALA A 159 13.06 -9.05 7.64
N ILE A 160 14.29 -8.74 8.06
CA ILE A 160 14.69 -7.36 8.36
C ILE A 160 14.66 -6.50 7.09
N GLU A 161 15.15 -7.02 5.96
CA GLU A 161 15.17 -6.26 4.71
C GLU A 161 13.75 -6.04 4.13
N ALA A 162 12.84 -7.01 4.29
CA ALA A 162 11.43 -6.83 3.95
C ALA A 162 10.76 -5.74 4.81
N ALA A 163 10.95 -5.78 6.13
CA ALA A 163 10.46 -4.76 7.04
C ALA A 163 11.06 -3.38 6.73
N ARG A 164 12.36 -3.31 6.39
CA ARG A 164 13.05 -2.09 5.98
C ARG A 164 12.45 -1.50 4.70
N LEU A 165 12.15 -2.32 3.69
CA LEU A 165 11.51 -1.88 2.45
C LEU A 165 10.12 -1.26 2.69
N LEU A 166 9.31 -1.88 3.55
CA LEU A 166 8.00 -1.33 3.93
C LEU A 166 8.14 -0.02 4.71
N ALA A 167 9.05 0.04 5.68
CA ALA A 167 9.30 1.24 6.45
C ALA A 167 9.77 2.41 5.57
N LEU A 168 10.70 2.16 4.64
CA LEU A 168 11.14 3.14 3.65
C LEU A 168 9.97 3.59 2.78
N SER A 169 9.16 2.66 2.27
CA SER A 169 8.02 2.99 1.41
C SER A 169 7.00 3.88 2.12
N HIS A 170 6.65 3.59 3.37
CA HIS A 170 5.73 4.42 4.16
C HIS A 170 6.30 5.82 4.45
N GLY A 171 7.56 5.91 4.86
CA GLY A 171 8.22 7.19 5.14
C GLY A 171 8.35 8.04 3.89
N LEU A 172 8.77 7.43 2.78
CA LEU A 172 8.87 8.08 1.48
C LEU A 172 7.50 8.49 0.93
N GLY A 173 6.48 7.64 1.07
CA GLY A 173 5.11 7.97 0.70
C GLY A 173 4.61 9.21 1.46
N THR A 174 4.86 9.28 2.76
CA THR A 174 4.54 10.47 3.57
C THR A 174 5.31 11.70 3.06
N SER A 175 6.60 11.57 2.80
CA SER A 175 7.43 12.68 2.29
C SER A 175 6.93 13.25 0.95
N VAL A 176 6.39 12.39 0.08
CA VAL A 176 5.78 12.81 -1.20
C VAL A 176 4.44 13.49 -0.98
N LEU A 177 3.61 12.96 -0.06
CA LEU A 177 2.30 13.55 0.22
C LEU A 177 2.41 14.97 0.81
N VAL A 178 3.39 15.21 1.68
CA VAL A 178 3.61 16.53 2.31
C VAL A 178 4.46 17.48 1.46
N GLY A 179 4.85 17.08 0.24
CA GLY A 179 5.63 17.91 -0.68
C GLY A 179 7.11 18.08 -0.31
N GLN A 180 7.63 17.27 0.62
CA GLN A 180 9.07 17.28 0.96
C GLN A 180 9.93 16.85 -0.23
N ARG A 181 9.42 15.93 -1.06
CA ARG A 181 10.11 15.46 -2.28
C ARG A 181 9.14 15.06 -3.38
N PRO A 182 9.54 15.14 -4.66
CA PRO A 182 8.76 14.59 -5.75
C PRO A 182 8.79 13.04 -5.75
N PRO A 183 7.77 12.35 -6.31
CA PRO A 183 7.70 10.88 -6.35
C PRO A 183 8.95 10.19 -6.93
N GLU A 184 9.59 10.82 -7.91
CA GLU A 184 10.73 10.33 -8.66
C GLU A 184 11.97 10.27 -7.77
N ALA A 185 12.13 11.28 -6.89
CA ALA A 185 13.20 11.30 -5.89
C ALA A 185 12.96 10.25 -4.80
N ALA A 186 11.70 10.00 -4.42
CA ALA A 186 11.37 8.90 -3.51
C ALA A 186 11.69 7.53 -4.12
N LEU A 187 11.34 7.32 -5.39
CA LEU A 187 11.65 6.09 -6.10
C LEU A 187 13.16 5.88 -6.26
N ALA A 188 13.92 6.95 -6.48
CA ALA A 188 15.38 6.89 -6.52
C ALA A 188 15.99 6.38 -5.21
N VAL A 189 15.44 6.77 -4.05
CA VAL A 189 15.89 6.25 -2.74
C VAL A 189 15.62 4.76 -2.60
N LEU A 190 14.42 4.28 -2.96
CA LEU A 190 14.11 2.84 -2.94
C LEU A 190 15.04 2.06 -3.89
N ARG A 191 15.26 2.55 -5.10
CA ARG A 191 16.17 1.93 -6.08
C ARG A 191 17.61 1.89 -5.59
N HIS A 192 18.07 2.96 -4.94
CA HIS A 192 19.40 2.98 -4.35
C HIS A 192 19.56 1.88 -3.30
N HIS A 193 18.58 1.77 -2.39
CA HIS A 193 18.58 0.70 -1.39
C HIS A 193 18.57 -0.70 -2.02
N LEU A 194 17.75 -0.95 -3.05
CA LEU A 194 17.76 -2.23 -3.77
C LEU A 194 19.10 -2.49 -4.49
N THR A 195 19.72 -1.45 -5.04
CA THR A 195 21.06 -1.56 -5.66
C THR A 195 22.09 -2.00 -4.63
N GLU A 196 22.12 -1.38 -3.45
CA GLU A 196 23.02 -1.81 -2.38
C GLU A 196 22.75 -3.24 -1.92
N LEU A 197 21.47 -3.61 -1.77
CA LEU A 197 21.08 -4.94 -1.29
C LEU A 197 21.49 -6.06 -2.27
N PHE A 198 21.31 -5.86 -3.57
CA PHE A 198 21.59 -6.89 -4.59
C PHE A 198 23.01 -6.81 -5.17
N ASP A 199 23.67 -5.65 -5.17
CA ASP A 199 24.92 -5.44 -5.89
C ASP A 199 26.17 -5.44 -4.97
N GLN A 200 26.00 -5.54 -3.63
CA GLN A 200 27.10 -5.67 -2.65
C GLN A 200 28.00 -6.91 -2.85
N ARG A 201 27.71 -7.77 -3.84
CA ARG A 201 28.60 -8.84 -4.33
C ARG A 201 29.95 -8.35 -4.89
N GLY A 202 30.12 -7.04 -5.13
CA GLY A 202 31.33 -6.47 -5.77
C GLY A 202 32.51 -6.18 -4.85
N ALA A 203 32.29 -5.89 -3.56
CA ALA A 203 33.37 -5.37 -2.69
C ALA A 203 34.24 -6.47 -2.02
N GLY A 204 33.79 -7.72 -1.99
CA GLY A 204 34.44 -8.82 -1.25
C GLY A 204 35.36 -9.75 -2.07
N ARG A 205 35.51 -9.55 -3.39
CA ARG A 205 36.30 -10.44 -4.26
C ARG A 205 37.63 -9.85 -4.76
N GLY A 206 38.05 -8.70 -4.22
CA GLY A 206 39.29 -8.01 -4.62
C GLY A 206 40.43 -8.02 -3.60
N ALA A 207 40.26 -8.63 -2.42
CA ALA A 207 41.28 -8.62 -1.36
C ALA A 207 41.59 -10.04 -0.90
N THR A 208 42.44 -10.72 -1.68
CA THR A 208 43.53 -11.63 -1.26
C THR A 208 44.00 -12.36 -2.51
N ALA A 209 44.93 -11.72 -3.23
CA ALA A 209 45.97 -12.39 -4.00
C ALA A 209 47.27 -12.24 -3.20
#